data_AF-A0A3D2WW30-F1
#
_entry.id   AF-A0A3D2WW30-F1
#
_cell.length_a   1.000
_cell.length_b   1.000
_cell.length_c   1.000
_cell.angle_alpha   90.00
_cell.angle_beta   90.00
_cell.angle_gamma   90.00
#
_symmetry.space_group_name_H-M   'P 1'
#
loop_
_entity.id
_entity.type
_entity.pdbx_description
1 polymer ?
#
loop_
_entity_poly.entity_id
_entity_poly.type
_entity_poly.pdbx_seq_one_letter_code
_entity_poly.pdbx_strand_id
1 'polypeptide(L)'
;MNTRLLHNITNIFTILMLFLSLACHQVQAHQSSMEAPLWGFALDGHPITLEKLQTVKKETGLNASIIVFFLQWPSPEKQNTAKFPGETLEAIYQEGGIPCLTWEPMYYEGVTEIMISHHAIMAGQYDSYITEFARQAKSCGRPLMIRFAHEMNIERYHWGTGKSDYGLPSPAVYKKMFHYVVKIFRNMDVKNVLWVFCPNAESVPNTSYDPTAGWNRAANFYPGDDYVDIVGIDGYNWGTTQTIEKDGWKSQWKSFENIFRNAHAELATIAPGKPVIIFETASVTQGGNKNQWI
;
A
#
# COMPACT_ATOMS: atom_id res chain seq x y z
N MET A 1 10.38 37.40 -80.48
CA MET A 1 9.31 38.30 -79.99
C MET A 1 9.20 38.11 -78.49
N ASN A 2 9.40 39.22 -77.74
CA ASN A 2 9.06 39.47 -76.33
C ASN A 2 9.72 38.59 -75.24
N THR A 3 10.81 39.01 -74.59
CA THR A 3 11.03 40.08 -73.57
C THR A 3 10.83 39.63 -72.12
N ARG A 4 11.93 39.68 -71.33
CA ARG A 4 12.12 40.26 -69.97
C ARG A 4 13.05 39.35 -69.12
N LEU A 5 14.31 39.75 -68.90
CA LEU A 5 14.83 40.61 -67.80
C LEU A 5 14.76 39.88 -66.43
N LEU A 6 15.78 39.81 -65.57
CA LEU A 6 17.22 40.08 -65.56
C LEU A 6 17.68 39.77 -64.10
N HIS A 7 18.81 39.05 -63.91
CA HIS A 7 19.82 39.18 -62.81
C HIS A 7 19.39 38.88 -61.36
N ASN A 8 20.19 38.33 -60.43
CA ASN A 8 21.61 38.00 -60.22
C ASN A 8 21.64 36.79 -59.22
N ILE A 9 22.68 36.02 -58.94
CA ILE A 9 24.00 36.34 -58.37
C ILE A 9 24.87 35.07 -58.52
N THR A 10 26.12 35.28 -58.91
CA THR A 10 27.28 34.37 -58.93
C THR A 10 27.46 33.52 -57.67
N ASN A 11 27.78 32.23 -57.82
CA ASN A 11 28.52 31.47 -56.81
C ASN A 11 29.50 30.48 -57.46
N ILE A 12 30.74 30.56 -57.00
CA ILE A 12 31.95 29.87 -57.44
C ILE A 12 32.35 28.90 -56.31
N PHE A 13 32.60 27.63 -56.68
CA PHE A 13 33.37 26.57 -56.00
C PHE A 13 32.83 26.08 -54.64
N THR A 14 32.65 24.78 -54.39
CA THR A 14 33.76 23.83 -54.17
C THR A 14 33.23 22.39 -54.11
N ILE A 15 34.07 21.48 -54.59
CA ILE A 15 34.06 20.00 -54.57
C ILE A 15 33.29 19.37 -53.39
N LEU A 16 32.33 18.48 -53.69
CA LEU A 16 31.71 17.58 -52.72
C LEU A 16 31.99 16.12 -53.12
N MET A 17 32.86 15.46 -52.36
CA MET A 17 33.08 14.01 -52.44
C MET A 17 31.88 13.28 -51.80
N LEU A 18 31.24 12.41 -52.58
CA LEU A 18 30.33 11.39 -52.07
C LEU A 18 31.12 10.27 -51.38
N PHE A 19 30.87 10.08 -50.09
CA PHE A 19 31.03 8.78 -49.44
C PHE A 19 29.73 8.42 -48.74
N LEU A 20 29.11 7.32 -49.18
CA LEU A 20 28.06 6.64 -48.45
C LEU A 20 28.64 6.16 -47.11
N SER A 21 28.13 6.68 -46.00
CA SER A 21 28.22 6.02 -44.71
C SER A 21 26.81 5.64 -44.28
N LEU A 22 26.56 4.33 -44.14
CA LEU A 22 25.40 3.82 -43.42
C LEU A 22 25.38 4.48 -42.03
N ALA A 23 24.36 5.30 -41.78
CA ALA A 23 24.05 5.75 -40.44
C ALA A 23 23.50 4.55 -39.66
N CYS A 24 24.40 3.81 -39.02
CA CYS A 24 24.06 2.92 -37.92
C CYS A 24 23.42 3.80 -36.83
N HIS A 25 22.09 3.79 -36.75
CA HIS A 25 21.39 4.36 -35.62
C HIS A 25 21.76 3.51 -34.40
N GLN A 26 22.78 3.95 -33.66
CA GLN A 26 22.93 3.55 -32.27
C GLN A 26 21.73 4.10 -31.53
N VAL A 27 20.71 3.26 -31.38
CA VAL A 27 19.72 3.41 -30.31
C VAL A 27 20.54 3.37 -29.03
N GLN A 28 20.77 4.55 -28.46
CA GLN A 28 21.36 4.67 -27.15
C GLN A 28 20.36 4.04 -26.20
N ALA A 29 20.61 2.79 -25.81
CA ALA A 29 19.88 2.14 -24.75
C ALA A 29 20.00 3.04 -23.53
N HIS A 30 18.91 3.71 -23.18
CA HIS A 30 18.79 4.39 -21.91
C HIS A 30 18.90 3.27 -20.88
N GLN A 31 20.10 3.06 -20.33
CA GLN A 31 20.26 2.32 -19.10
C GLN A 31 19.44 3.10 -18.09
N SER A 32 18.20 2.66 -17.85
CA SER A 32 17.50 3.00 -16.63
C SER A 32 18.46 2.58 -15.52
N SER A 33 19.07 3.55 -14.85
CA SER A 33 19.61 3.28 -13.52
C SER A 33 18.47 2.61 -12.78
N MET A 34 18.59 1.32 -12.45
CA MET A 34 17.58 0.68 -11.64
C MET A 34 17.55 1.49 -10.34
N GLU A 35 16.51 2.30 -10.16
CA GLU A 35 16.24 2.90 -8.87
C GLU A 35 16.22 1.74 -7.87
N ALA A 36 16.97 1.88 -6.78
CA ALA A 36 17.01 0.85 -5.76
C ALA A 36 15.56 0.50 -5.36
N PRO A 37 15.22 -0.79 -5.18
CA PRO A 37 13.87 -1.18 -4.83
C PRO A 37 13.45 -0.43 -3.56
N LEU A 38 12.24 0.13 -3.57
CA LEU A 38 11.64 0.70 -2.37
C LEU A 38 11.55 -0.40 -1.32
N TRP A 39 12.24 -0.21 -0.19
CA TRP A 39 12.31 -1.17 0.89
C TRP A 39 12.02 -0.48 2.23
N GLY A 40 11.54 -1.24 3.21
CA GLY A 40 11.08 -0.64 4.46
C GLY A 40 10.93 -1.60 5.62
N PHE A 41 10.49 -1.04 6.75
CA PHE A 41 10.12 -1.79 7.94
C PHE A 41 8.65 -1.57 8.28
N ALA A 42 7.98 -2.63 8.75
CA ALA A 42 6.77 -2.50 9.54
C ALA A 42 7.15 -2.50 11.01
N LEU A 43 6.84 -1.40 11.70
CA LEU A 43 7.21 -1.18 13.08
C LEU A 43 5.96 -1.16 13.96
N ASP A 44 5.96 -2.02 14.96
CA ASP A 44 4.93 -2.03 16.00
C ASP A 44 5.07 -0.83 16.93
N GLY A 45 3.99 -0.44 17.61
CA GLY A 45 3.94 0.63 18.59
C GLY A 45 3.77 2.03 17.98
N HIS A 46 3.09 2.88 18.73
CA HIS A 46 2.85 4.28 18.38
C HIS A 46 3.07 5.17 19.62
N PRO A 47 3.80 6.31 19.52
CA PRO A 47 4.43 6.85 18.31
C PRO A 47 5.68 6.08 17.88
N ILE A 48 5.97 6.10 16.57
CA ILE A 48 7.32 5.82 16.06
C ILE A 48 8.15 7.09 16.23
N THR A 49 9.27 6.97 16.94
CA THR A 49 10.18 8.09 17.25
C THR A 49 11.44 8.03 16.40
N LEU A 50 12.15 9.16 16.31
CA LEU A 50 13.44 9.23 15.63
C LEU A 50 14.46 8.26 16.22
N GLU A 51 14.51 8.16 17.54
CA GLU A 51 15.40 7.23 18.26
C GLU A 51 15.14 5.77 17.86
N LYS A 52 13.86 5.38 17.73
CA LYS A 52 13.48 4.04 17.30
C LYS A 52 13.96 3.75 15.88
N LEU A 53 13.79 4.69 14.95
CA LEU A 53 14.24 4.56 13.57
C LEU A 53 15.77 4.44 13.49
N GLN A 54 16.50 5.26 14.25
CA GLN A 54 17.97 5.22 14.31
C GLN A 54 18.48 3.92 14.92
N THR A 55 17.79 3.38 15.91
CA THR A 55 18.09 2.07 16.51
C THR A 55 17.96 0.97 15.46
N VAL A 56 16.82 0.90 14.77
CA VAL A 56 16.58 -0.10 13.71
C VAL A 56 17.63 0.00 12.60
N LYS A 57 17.95 1.21 12.15
CA LYS A 57 18.99 1.46 11.14
C LYS A 57 20.37 1.00 11.61
N LYS A 58 20.72 1.26 12.87
CA LYS A 58 22.01 0.83 13.46
C LYS A 58 22.10 -0.69 13.57
N GLU A 59 21.02 -1.36 13.96
CA GLU A 59 21.00 -2.81 14.17
C GLU A 59 21.01 -3.60 12.86
N THR A 60 20.36 -3.07 11.82
CA THR A 60 20.23 -3.76 10.52
C THR A 60 21.26 -3.32 9.49
N GLY A 61 21.82 -2.11 9.63
CA GLY A 61 22.65 -1.48 8.60
C GLY A 61 21.87 -1.03 7.36
N LEU A 62 20.53 -1.09 7.39
CA LEU A 62 19.67 -0.80 6.25
C LEU A 62 19.02 0.58 6.37
N ASN A 63 18.91 1.29 5.24
CA ASN A 63 18.14 2.52 5.12
C ASN A 63 16.74 2.19 4.58
N ALA A 64 15.69 2.56 5.30
CA ALA A 64 14.31 2.32 4.89
C ALA A 64 13.75 3.49 4.09
N SER A 65 13.18 3.21 2.93
CA SER A 65 12.40 4.14 2.11
C SER A 65 10.95 4.25 2.57
N ILE A 66 10.39 3.18 3.15
CA ILE A 66 9.01 3.14 3.65
C ILE A 66 9.02 2.70 5.11
N ILE A 67 8.25 3.37 5.97
CA ILE A 67 8.00 2.93 7.34
C ILE A 67 6.50 2.72 7.51
N VAL A 68 6.11 1.46 7.70
CA VAL A 68 4.74 1.09 8.05
C VAL A 68 4.56 1.22 9.56
N PHE A 69 3.50 1.91 9.98
CA PHE A 69 3.08 2.01 11.38
C PHE A 69 1.56 1.96 11.48
N PHE A 70 1.04 1.69 12.67
CA PHE A 70 -0.38 1.42 12.88
C PHE A 70 -1.01 2.52 13.75
N LEU A 71 -2.24 2.89 13.40
CA LEU A 71 -3.05 3.80 14.21
C LEU A 71 -4.51 3.35 14.18
N GLN A 72 -5.03 3.04 15.36
CA GLN A 72 -6.45 2.79 15.58
C GLN A 72 -7.24 4.10 15.57
N TRP A 73 -8.51 4.01 15.19
CA TRP A 73 -9.44 5.12 15.31
C TRP A 73 -9.80 5.34 16.79
N PRO A 74 -10.23 6.56 17.17
CA PRO A 74 -10.69 6.80 18.53
C PRO A 74 -11.98 6.03 18.83
N SER A 75 -12.19 5.68 20.11
CA SER A 75 -13.51 5.27 20.57
C SER A 75 -14.52 6.42 20.40
N PRO A 76 -15.84 6.15 20.31
CA PRO A 76 -16.85 7.19 20.11
C PRO A 76 -16.72 8.38 21.08
N GLU A 77 -16.37 8.11 22.34
CA GLU A 77 -16.22 9.12 23.41
C GLU A 77 -14.91 9.93 23.31
N LYS A 78 -13.92 9.45 22.57
CA LYS A 78 -12.57 10.04 22.50
C LYS A 78 -12.25 10.70 21.16
N GLN A 79 -13.24 10.88 20.28
CA GLN A 79 -13.02 11.49 18.97
C GLN A 79 -12.41 12.89 19.06
N ASN A 80 -12.85 13.71 20.02
CA ASN A 80 -12.36 15.09 20.19
C ASN A 80 -10.94 15.20 20.76
N THR A 81 -10.38 14.11 21.28
CA THR A 81 -9.01 14.06 21.81
C THR A 81 -8.07 13.24 20.94
N ALA A 82 -8.58 12.69 19.83
CA ALA A 82 -7.80 11.94 18.86
C ALA A 82 -6.73 12.85 18.24
N LYS A 83 -5.49 12.36 18.18
CA LYS A 83 -4.36 13.11 17.67
C LYS A 83 -3.94 12.60 16.30
N PHE A 84 -3.63 13.53 15.40
CA PHE A 84 -2.92 13.20 14.17
C PHE A 84 -1.49 12.76 14.51
N PRO A 85 -0.92 11.75 13.82
CA PRO A 85 0.38 11.16 14.15
C PRO A 85 1.57 12.04 13.67
N GLY A 86 1.49 13.36 13.85
CA GLY A 86 2.45 14.32 13.29
C GLY A 86 3.89 14.09 13.75
N GLU A 87 4.09 13.72 15.02
CA GLU A 87 5.42 13.36 15.55
C GLU A 87 6.03 12.16 14.81
N THR A 88 5.23 11.12 14.59
CA THR A 88 5.65 9.93 13.84
C THR A 88 5.95 10.24 12.39
N LEU A 89 5.09 11.02 11.72
CA LEU A 89 5.34 11.41 10.34
C LEU A 89 6.65 12.19 10.21
N GLU A 90 6.87 13.18 11.10
CA GLU A 90 8.07 14.00 11.08
C GLU A 90 9.34 13.20 11.38
N ALA A 91 9.30 12.26 12.31
CA ALA A 91 10.43 11.36 12.58
C ALA A 91 10.79 10.51 11.33
N ILE A 92 9.80 9.91 10.67
CA ILE A 92 10.01 9.10 9.46
C ILE A 92 10.61 9.95 8.34
N TYR A 93 10.06 11.14 8.16
CA TYR A 93 10.53 12.08 7.16
C TYR A 93 11.96 12.59 7.40
N GLN A 94 12.37 12.79 8.66
CA GLN A 94 13.73 13.21 9.01
C GLN A 94 14.77 12.14 8.68
N GLU A 95 14.41 10.86 8.75
CA GLU A 95 15.25 9.75 8.28
C GLU A 95 15.13 9.51 6.75
N GLY A 96 14.41 10.37 6.03
CA GLY A 96 14.25 10.30 4.57
C GLY A 96 13.25 9.26 4.09
N GLY A 97 12.44 8.69 4.98
CA GLY A 97 11.41 7.70 4.65
C GLY A 97 10.08 8.32 4.25
N ILE A 98 9.23 7.50 3.64
CA ILE A 98 7.82 7.80 3.36
C ILE A 98 6.97 7.02 4.38
N PRO A 99 6.12 7.69 5.16
CA PRO A 99 5.23 7.03 6.10
C PRO A 99 4.12 6.28 5.37
N CYS A 100 3.89 5.03 5.77
CA CYS A 100 2.71 4.26 5.43
C CYS A 100 1.90 3.99 6.70
N LEU A 101 0.79 4.70 6.85
CA LEU A 101 -0.12 4.53 7.96
C LEU A 101 -1.10 3.39 7.67
N THR A 102 -1.03 2.31 8.44
CA THR A 102 -2.12 1.35 8.58
C THR A 102 -3.20 1.96 9.45
N TRP A 103 -4.29 2.41 8.83
CA TRP A 103 -5.34 3.16 9.52
C TRP A 103 -6.53 2.25 9.78
N GLU A 104 -6.72 1.89 11.04
CA GLU A 104 -7.62 0.81 11.44
C GLU A 104 -8.92 1.37 12.02
N PRO A 105 -10.09 1.16 11.38
CA PRO A 105 -11.38 1.62 11.89
C PRO A 105 -11.88 0.72 13.03
N MET A 106 -11.10 0.68 14.10
CA MET A 106 -11.35 -0.02 15.35
C MET A 106 -10.74 0.76 16.51
N TYR A 107 -11.10 0.40 17.73
CA TYR A 107 -10.46 0.89 18.94
C TYR A 107 -10.38 -0.22 19.99
N TYR A 108 -9.55 -0.03 21.01
CA TYR A 108 -9.48 -0.94 22.15
C TYR A 108 -10.43 -0.52 23.28
N GLU A 109 -11.17 -1.50 23.80
CA GLU A 109 -11.82 -1.43 25.10
C GLU A 109 -11.15 -2.44 26.04
N GLY A 110 -10.22 -1.95 26.87
CA GLY A 110 -9.31 -2.80 27.61
C GLY A 110 -8.38 -3.56 26.66
N VAL A 111 -8.50 -4.88 26.63
CA VAL A 111 -7.75 -5.78 25.72
C VAL A 111 -8.56 -6.20 24.50
N THR A 112 -9.83 -5.78 24.41
CA THR A 112 -10.73 -6.19 23.34
C THR A 112 -10.68 -5.21 22.18
N GLU A 113 -10.48 -5.72 20.97
CA GLU A 113 -10.60 -4.96 19.73
C GLU A 113 -12.09 -4.80 19.37
N ILE A 114 -12.52 -3.55 19.18
CA ILE A 114 -13.89 -3.21 18.80
C ILE A 114 -13.87 -2.60 17.40
N MET A 115 -14.38 -3.34 16.42
CA MET A 115 -14.54 -2.85 15.05
C MET A 115 -15.64 -1.79 15.00
N ILE A 116 -15.32 -0.65 14.38
CA ILE A 116 -16.31 0.41 14.20
C ILE A 116 -17.27 -0.03 13.09
N SER A 117 -18.57 -0.05 13.42
CA SER A 117 -19.61 -0.42 12.47
C SER A 117 -19.65 0.51 11.26
N HIS A 118 -19.80 -0.06 10.07
CA HIS A 118 -19.96 0.72 8.84
C HIS A 118 -21.17 1.65 8.89
N HIS A 119 -22.22 1.30 9.64
CA HIS A 119 -23.37 2.18 9.87
C HIS A 119 -22.96 3.47 10.59
N ALA A 120 -22.10 3.38 11.61
CA ALA A 120 -21.61 4.56 12.33
C ALA A 120 -20.75 5.45 11.43
N ILE A 121 -19.85 4.84 10.65
CA ILE A 121 -18.97 5.55 9.72
C ILE A 121 -19.80 6.25 8.64
N MET A 122 -20.69 5.53 7.97
CA MET A 122 -21.49 6.06 6.85
C MET A 122 -22.62 7.00 7.28
N ALA A 123 -23.04 6.95 8.55
CA ALA A 123 -23.96 7.93 9.14
C ALA A 123 -23.26 9.23 9.58
N GLY A 124 -21.95 9.34 9.33
CA GLY A 124 -21.16 10.54 9.60
C GLY A 124 -20.72 10.69 11.05
N GLN A 125 -20.86 9.67 11.90
CA GLN A 125 -20.49 9.76 13.33
C GLN A 125 -18.99 9.98 13.54
N TYR A 126 -18.17 9.67 12.53
CA TYR A 126 -16.73 9.86 12.52
C TYR A 126 -16.27 10.98 11.56
N ASP A 127 -17.20 11.71 10.94
CA ASP A 127 -16.84 12.73 9.93
C ASP A 127 -15.97 13.84 10.51
N SER A 128 -16.23 14.26 11.76
CA SER A 128 -15.41 15.27 12.44
C SER A 128 -13.95 14.79 12.58
N TYR A 129 -13.76 13.56 13.05
CA TYR A 129 -12.44 12.94 13.17
C TYR A 129 -11.74 12.81 11.81
N ILE A 130 -12.42 12.27 10.79
CA ILE A 130 -11.86 12.05 9.46
C ILE A 130 -11.52 13.39 8.78
N THR A 131 -12.40 14.39 8.89
CA THR A 131 -12.20 15.74 8.34
C THR A 131 -11.01 16.42 9.01
N GLU A 132 -10.90 16.35 10.33
CA GLU A 132 -9.79 16.94 11.05
C GLU A 132 -8.47 16.23 10.72
N PHE A 133 -8.48 14.90 10.58
CA PHE A 133 -7.33 14.13 10.12
C PHE A 133 -6.91 14.55 8.70
N ALA A 134 -7.86 14.66 7.77
CA ALA A 134 -7.61 15.08 6.39
C ALA A 134 -7.06 16.52 6.33
N ARG A 135 -7.58 17.44 7.16
CA ARG A 135 -7.07 18.81 7.28
C ARG A 135 -5.60 18.82 7.71
N GLN A 136 -5.25 18.03 8.73
CA GLN A 136 -3.87 17.93 9.20
C GLN A 136 -2.95 17.23 8.20
N ALA A 137 -3.42 16.18 7.52
CA ALA A 137 -2.69 15.54 6.43
C ALA A 137 -2.40 16.53 5.28
N LYS A 138 -3.40 17.34 4.88
CA LYS A 138 -3.22 18.39 3.88
C LYS A 138 -2.22 19.44 4.32
N SER A 139 -2.32 19.89 5.58
CA SER A 139 -1.39 20.88 6.14
C SER A 139 0.03 20.35 6.25
N CYS A 140 0.22 19.05 6.46
CA CYS A 140 1.53 18.41 6.43
C CYS A 140 2.18 18.52 5.04
N GLY A 141 1.39 18.40 3.97
CA GLY A 141 1.82 18.68 2.59
C GLY A 141 2.88 17.73 2.02
N ARG A 142 3.28 16.70 2.78
CA ARG A 142 4.30 15.71 2.41
C ARG A 142 3.66 14.35 2.10
N PRO A 143 4.31 13.49 1.29
CA PRO A 143 3.73 12.21 0.87
C PRO A 143 3.39 11.30 2.05
N LEU A 144 2.13 10.88 2.14
CA LEU A 144 1.64 9.93 3.13
C LEU A 144 0.88 8.81 2.42
N MET A 145 1.28 7.56 2.65
CA MET A 145 0.46 6.42 2.24
C MET A 145 -0.54 6.10 3.34
N ILE A 146 -1.82 5.93 3.01
CA ILE A 146 -2.85 5.45 3.94
C ILE A 146 -3.33 4.08 3.47
N ARG A 147 -3.01 3.08 4.28
CA ARG A 147 -3.42 1.68 4.15
C ARG A 147 -4.63 1.43 5.04
N PHE A 148 -5.76 1.89 4.56
CA PHE A 148 -7.02 1.88 5.30
C PHE A 148 -7.61 0.47 5.37
N ALA A 149 -7.90 0.01 6.58
CA ALA A 149 -8.59 -1.27 6.83
C ALA A 149 -7.91 -2.45 6.07
N HIS A 150 -6.61 -2.63 6.30
CA HIS A 150 -5.79 -3.69 5.70
C HIS A 150 -6.29 -5.11 6.03
N GLU A 151 -5.86 -6.11 5.27
CA GLU A 151 -6.21 -7.53 5.46
C GLU A 151 -7.72 -7.77 5.62
N MET A 152 -8.53 -7.04 4.87
CA MET A 152 -10.00 -7.17 4.91
C MET A 152 -10.51 -8.58 4.56
N ASN A 153 -9.66 -9.40 3.93
CA ASN A 153 -9.93 -10.78 3.57
C ASN A 153 -9.54 -11.81 4.65
N ILE A 154 -9.26 -11.38 5.89
CA ILE A 154 -9.22 -12.28 7.05
C ILE A 154 -10.32 -11.95 8.06
N GLU A 155 -11.00 -12.98 8.57
CA GLU A 155 -12.10 -12.86 9.55
C GLU A 155 -11.69 -12.14 10.84
N ARG A 156 -10.39 -12.20 11.19
CA ARG A 156 -9.83 -11.50 12.35
C ARG A 156 -10.29 -10.06 12.43
N TYR A 157 -10.26 -9.33 11.32
CA TYR A 157 -10.52 -7.90 11.32
C TYR A 157 -11.97 -7.52 11.01
N HIS A 158 -12.69 -8.29 10.20
CA HIS A 158 -14.13 -8.10 9.92
C HIS A 158 -14.61 -6.63 9.82
N TRP A 159 -13.80 -5.78 9.15
CA TRP A 159 -13.95 -4.31 9.18
C TRP A 159 -15.36 -3.85 8.85
N GLY A 160 -15.92 -2.97 9.68
CA GLY A 160 -17.26 -2.41 9.45
C GLY A 160 -18.42 -3.33 9.84
N THR A 161 -18.15 -4.57 10.20
CA THR A 161 -19.17 -5.58 10.55
C THR A 161 -18.94 -6.11 11.96
N GLY A 162 -19.91 -6.84 12.52
CA GLY A 162 -19.63 -7.72 13.66
C GLY A 162 -18.98 -9.02 13.18
N LYS A 163 -18.24 -9.71 14.06
CA LYS A 163 -17.60 -11.00 13.69
C LYS A 163 -18.60 -12.01 13.10
N SER A 164 -19.82 -12.10 13.66
CA SER A 164 -20.87 -13.00 13.15
C SER A 164 -21.41 -12.63 11.76
N ASP A 165 -21.18 -11.39 11.33
CA ASP A 165 -21.68 -10.86 10.06
C ASP A 165 -20.57 -10.81 8.99
N TYR A 166 -19.37 -11.29 9.31
CA TYR A 166 -18.28 -11.43 8.35
C TYR A 166 -18.63 -12.52 7.33
N GLY A 167 -18.89 -12.12 6.09
CA GLY A 167 -19.54 -12.98 5.12
C GLY A 167 -19.72 -12.34 3.75
N LEU A 168 -20.64 -12.91 2.97
CA LEU A 168 -21.01 -12.44 1.64
C LEU A 168 -21.22 -10.91 1.50
N PRO A 169 -21.77 -10.18 2.50
CA PRO A 169 -21.89 -8.72 2.44
C PRO A 169 -20.58 -7.93 2.64
N SER A 170 -19.57 -8.52 3.31
CA SER A 170 -18.35 -7.82 3.74
C SER A 170 -17.59 -7.12 2.60
N PRO A 171 -17.43 -7.70 1.39
CA PRO A 171 -16.78 -6.99 0.29
C PRO A 171 -17.52 -5.70 -0.12
N ALA A 172 -18.85 -5.71 -0.11
CA ALA A 172 -19.64 -4.53 -0.44
C ALA A 172 -19.56 -3.45 0.67
N VAL A 173 -19.55 -3.88 1.93
CA VAL A 173 -19.36 -2.99 3.09
C VAL A 173 -18.00 -2.31 3.04
N TYR A 174 -16.94 -3.09 2.83
CA TYR A 174 -15.57 -2.58 2.73
C TYR A 174 -15.42 -1.51 1.64
N LYS A 175 -15.90 -1.80 0.41
CA LYS A 175 -15.84 -0.84 -0.70
C LYS A 175 -16.55 0.47 -0.37
N LYS A 176 -17.74 0.40 0.25
CA LYS A 176 -18.48 1.59 0.67
C LYS A 176 -17.72 2.41 1.71
N MET A 177 -17.12 1.78 2.71
CA MET A 177 -16.29 2.47 3.71
C MET A 177 -15.06 3.12 3.07
N PHE A 178 -14.34 2.38 2.23
CA PHE A 178 -13.16 2.88 1.53
C PHE A 178 -13.52 4.11 0.68
N HIS A 179 -14.58 4.03 -0.11
CA HIS A 179 -15.07 5.15 -0.92
C HIS A 179 -15.46 6.35 -0.07
N TYR A 180 -16.13 6.11 1.06
CA TYR A 180 -16.61 7.17 1.95
C TYR A 180 -15.45 7.98 2.53
N VAL A 181 -14.45 7.31 3.09
CA VAL A 181 -13.26 7.96 3.68
C VAL A 181 -12.45 8.70 2.62
N VAL A 182 -12.19 8.06 1.47
CA VAL A 182 -11.46 8.68 0.36
C VAL A 182 -12.19 9.93 -0.17
N LYS A 183 -13.52 9.90 -0.27
CA LYS A 183 -14.32 11.06 -0.70
C LYS A 183 -14.18 12.25 0.23
N ILE A 184 -14.13 12.06 1.55
CA ILE A 184 -13.90 13.15 2.50
C ILE A 184 -12.58 13.86 2.21
N PHE A 185 -11.48 13.10 2.08
CA PHE A 185 -10.17 13.66 1.75
C PHE A 185 -10.17 14.38 0.39
N ARG A 186 -10.83 13.81 -0.63
CA ARG A 186 -10.90 14.41 -1.96
C ARG A 186 -11.74 15.69 -2.01
N ASN A 187 -12.86 15.72 -1.28
CA ASN A 187 -13.70 16.92 -1.15
C ASN A 187 -12.96 18.06 -0.44
N MET A 188 -12.00 17.73 0.42
CA MET A 188 -11.10 18.67 1.08
C MET A 188 -9.84 18.98 0.26
N ASP A 189 -9.74 18.42 -0.95
CA ASP A 189 -8.63 18.65 -1.89
C ASP A 189 -7.27 18.27 -1.27
N VAL A 190 -7.23 17.15 -0.53
CA VAL A 190 -5.97 16.56 -0.04
C VAL A 190 -5.29 15.80 -1.19
N LYS A 191 -4.09 16.22 -1.59
CA LYS A 191 -3.36 15.67 -2.76
C LYS A 191 -2.09 14.91 -2.42
N ASN A 192 -1.59 15.07 -1.19
CA ASN A 192 -0.36 14.44 -0.74
C ASN A 192 -0.58 13.04 -0.10
N VAL A 193 -1.80 12.51 -0.18
CA VAL A 193 -2.17 11.19 0.35
C VAL A 193 -2.34 10.21 -0.80
N LEU A 194 -1.67 9.05 -0.69
CA LEU A 194 -1.84 7.89 -1.57
C LEU A 194 -2.64 6.81 -0.86
N TRP A 195 -3.69 6.29 -1.49
CA TRP A 195 -4.57 5.28 -0.92
C TRP A 195 -4.13 3.88 -1.30
N VAL A 196 -3.98 3.02 -0.29
CA VAL A 196 -3.48 1.65 -0.44
C VAL A 196 -4.58 0.64 -0.18
N PHE A 197 -4.83 -0.25 -1.14
CA PHE A 197 -5.64 -1.46 -0.96
C PHE A 197 -4.73 -2.65 -0.66
N CYS A 198 -4.77 -3.21 0.54
CA CYS A 198 -3.81 -4.23 0.99
C CYS A 198 -4.51 -5.45 1.60
N PRO A 199 -4.84 -6.48 0.81
CA PRO A 199 -5.27 -7.78 1.34
C PRO A 199 -4.11 -8.57 1.98
N ASN A 200 -4.44 -9.54 2.82
CA ASN A 200 -3.53 -10.63 3.17
C ASN A 200 -3.36 -11.57 1.97
N ALA A 201 -2.19 -12.17 1.81
CA ALA A 201 -1.85 -13.06 0.70
C ALA A 201 -2.75 -14.29 0.61
N GLU A 202 -3.30 -14.73 1.75
CA GLU A 202 -4.27 -15.81 1.84
C GLU A 202 -5.58 -15.28 2.44
N SER A 203 -6.69 -15.42 1.72
CA SER A 203 -8.00 -15.15 2.33
C SER A 203 -8.34 -16.21 3.38
N VAL A 204 -8.85 -15.79 4.53
CA VAL A 204 -9.27 -16.68 5.62
C VAL A 204 -10.66 -16.22 6.11
N PRO A 205 -11.75 -16.93 5.76
CA PRO A 205 -11.80 -18.21 5.05
C PRO A 205 -11.55 -18.10 3.54
N ASN A 206 -11.19 -19.21 2.90
CA ASN A 206 -11.20 -19.35 1.44
C ASN A 206 -11.83 -20.69 1.03
N THR A 207 -12.06 -20.88 -0.28
CA THR A 207 -12.76 -22.04 -0.83
C THR A 207 -12.07 -23.39 -0.61
N SER A 208 -10.79 -23.39 -0.19
CA SER A 208 -10.09 -24.62 0.17
C SER A 208 -10.50 -25.16 1.53
N TYR A 209 -10.99 -24.29 2.43
CA TYR A 209 -11.44 -24.64 3.78
C TYR A 209 -12.97 -24.58 3.91
N ASP A 210 -13.60 -23.63 3.22
CA ASP A 210 -15.06 -23.44 3.20
C ASP A 210 -15.52 -23.19 1.75
N PRO A 211 -16.17 -24.16 1.08
CA PRO A 211 -16.64 -24.02 -0.30
C PRO A 211 -17.59 -22.84 -0.53
N THR A 212 -18.23 -22.30 0.52
CA THR A 212 -19.12 -21.14 0.44
C THR A 212 -18.35 -19.81 0.48
N ALA A 213 -17.07 -19.82 0.83
CA ALA A 213 -16.21 -18.64 0.98
C ALA A 213 -15.72 -18.02 -0.35
N GLY A 214 -16.37 -18.32 -1.48
CA GLY A 214 -16.04 -17.70 -2.78
C GLY A 214 -16.20 -16.17 -2.82
N TRP A 215 -16.94 -15.62 -1.86
CA TRP A 215 -17.08 -14.19 -1.63
C TRP A 215 -15.78 -13.54 -1.11
N ASN A 216 -14.93 -14.29 -0.40
CA ASN A 216 -13.76 -13.75 0.29
C ASN A 216 -12.50 -13.73 -0.60
N ARG A 217 -12.59 -13.10 -1.78
CA ARG A 217 -11.45 -12.91 -2.68
C ARG A 217 -11.03 -11.46 -2.68
N ALA A 218 -9.73 -11.16 -2.77
CA ALA A 218 -9.24 -9.78 -2.81
C ALA A 218 -9.94 -8.98 -3.93
N ALA A 219 -10.18 -9.61 -5.08
CA ALA A 219 -10.94 -9.05 -6.20
C ALA A 219 -12.32 -8.49 -5.81
N ASN A 220 -13.04 -9.15 -4.90
CA ASN A 220 -14.39 -8.75 -4.50
C ASN A 220 -14.37 -7.50 -3.60
N PHE A 221 -13.29 -7.30 -2.85
CA PHE A 221 -13.07 -6.16 -1.96
C PHE A 221 -12.48 -4.94 -2.68
N TYR A 222 -11.94 -5.10 -3.90
CA TYR A 222 -11.24 -4.02 -4.59
C TYR A 222 -12.13 -2.78 -4.80
N PRO A 223 -11.75 -1.60 -4.26
CA PRO A 223 -12.55 -0.37 -4.37
C PRO A 223 -12.60 0.23 -5.79
N GLY A 224 -11.72 -0.21 -6.70
CA GLY A 224 -11.62 0.31 -8.07
C GLY A 224 -10.49 1.33 -8.25
N ASP A 225 -10.00 1.43 -9.48
CA ASP A 225 -8.81 2.21 -9.88
C ASP A 225 -8.89 3.69 -9.50
N ASP A 226 -10.10 4.24 -9.51
CA ASP A 226 -10.35 5.63 -9.16
C ASP A 226 -10.12 5.91 -7.68
N TYR A 227 -10.10 4.90 -6.80
CA TYR A 227 -9.96 5.08 -5.35
C TYR A 227 -8.62 4.61 -4.81
N VAL A 228 -7.90 3.77 -5.55
CA VAL A 228 -6.67 3.11 -5.10
C VAL A 228 -5.48 3.61 -5.91
N ASP A 229 -4.43 4.07 -5.23
CA ASP A 229 -3.19 4.51 -5.86
C ASP A 229 -2.16 3.38 -5.89
N ILE A 230 -2.13 2.54 -4.85
CA ILE A 230 -1.16 1.44 -4.66
C ILE A 230 -1.91 0.18 -4.23
N VAL A 231 -1.53 -0.99 -4.74
CA VAL A 231 -2.00 -2.27 -4.20
C VAL A 231 -0.91 -2.90 -3.32
N GLY A 232 -1.32 -3.41 -2.17
CA GLY A 232 -0.47 -4.00 -1.15
C GLY A 232 -0.70 -5.49 -1.00
N ILE A 233 0.27 -6.22 -0.45
CA ILE A 233 0.06 -7.59 0.03
C ILE A 233 0.78 -7.76 1.37
N ASP A 234 0.11 -8.37 2.33
CA ASP A 234 0.74 -8.85 3.56
C ASP A 234 0.83 -10.37 3.53
N GLY A 235 1.88 -10.94 4.13
CA GLY A 235 1.98 -12.39 4.20
C GLY A 235 3.24 -12.86 4.90
N TYR A 236 3.15 -13.96 5.63
CA TYR A 236 4.23 -14.40 6.51
C TYR A 236 4.52 -15.88 6.32
N ASN A 237 5.78 -16.25 6.48
CA ASN A 237 6.18 -17.63 6.67
C ASN A 237 6.10 -17.98 8.16
N TRP A 238 4.99 -18.59 8.54
CA TRP A 238 4.72 -19.09 9.90
C TRP A 238 5.46 -20.38 10.25
N GLY A 239 6.15 -21.01 9.28
CA GLY A 239 6.91 -22.23 9.54
C GLY A 239 6.05 -23.31 10.18
N THR A 240 6.53 -23.93 11.26
CA THR A 240 5.75 -24.90 12.05
C THR A 240 5.40 -24.36 13.44
N THR A 241 5.19 -23.04 13.57
CA THR A 241 4.98 -22.39 14.88
C THR A 241 3.55 -22.47 15.40
N GLN A 242 2.59 -22.64 14.49
CA GLN A 242 1.15 -22.70 14.79
C GLN A 242 0.69 -24.15 14.79
N THR A 243 0.03 -24.58 15.88
CA THR A 243 -0.52 -25.93 16.03
C THR A 243 -2.03 -25.90 16.25
N ILE A 244 -2.70 -27.02 15.92
CA ILE A 244 -4.15 -27.13 16.10
C ILE A 244 -4.51 -26.99 17.59
N GLU A 245 -3.73 -27.59 18.49
CA GLU A 245 -4.06 -27.57 19.93
C GLU A 245 -3.98 -26.16 20.53
N LYS A 246 -3.02 -25.36 20.07
CA LYS A 246 -2.74 -24.03 20.65
C LYS A 246 -3.46 -22.91 19.91
N ASP A 247 -3.43 -22.96 18.59
CA ASP A 247 -3.78 -21.82 17.74
C ASP A 247 -5.04 -22.10 16.89
N GLY A 248 -5.55 -23.33 16.90
CA GLY A 248 -6.73 -23.75 16.14
C GLY A 248 -6.46 -24.06 14.66
N TRP A 249 -5.21 -23.94 14.21
CA TRP A 249 -4.79 -24.27 12.85
C TRP A 249 -3.32 -24.70 12.82
N LYS A 250 -2.93 -25.44 11.76
CA LYS A 250 -1.56 -25.91 11.58
C LYS A 250 -0.85 -25.13 10.49
N SER A 251 0.20 -24.41 10.88
CA SER A 251 1.11 -23.77 9.91
C SER A 251 2.10 -24.76 9.31
N GLN A 252 2.63 -24.40 8.14
CA GLN A 252 3.72 -25.11 7.48
C GLN A 252 4.67 -24.11 6.81
N TRP A 253 5.92 -24.50 6.62
CA TRP A 253 6.93 -23.67 5.95
C TRP A 253 6.51 -23.35 4.51
N LYS A 254 6.49 -22.06 4.18
CA LYS A 254 6.22 -21.58 2.81
C LYS A 254 7.36 -20.66 2.36
N SER A 255 7.87 -20.88 1.14
CA SER A 255 8.78 -19.93 0.49
C SER A 255 8.06 -18.59 0.24
N PHE A 256 8.83 -17.50 0.12
CA PHE A 256 8.30 -16.19 -0.25
C PHE A 256 7.44 -16.27 -1.51
N GLU A 257 7.93 -16.91 -2.57
CA GLU A 257 7.19 -17.08 -3.82
C GLU A 257 5.85 -17.81 -3.61
N ASN A 258 5.82 -18.87 -2.79
CA ASN A 258 4.58 -19.61 -2.52
C ASN A 258 3.57 -18.83 -1.68
N ILE A 259 4.02 -17.88 -0.85
CA ILE A 259 3.14 -16.99 -0.10
C ILE A 259 2.48 -16.00 -1.08
N PHE A 260 3.28 -15.33 -1.91
CA PHE A 260 2.82 -14.15 -2.63
C PHE A 260 2.33 -14.41 -4.07
N ARG A 261 2.72 -15.51 -4.74
CA ARG A 261 2.45 -15.73 -6.18
C ARG A 261 0.98 -15.53 -6.56
N ASN A 262 0.06 -16.15 -5.82
CA ASN A 262 -1.36 -16.14 -6.17
C ASN A 262 -2.00 -14.78 -5.93
N ALA A 263 -1.74 -14.17 -4.77
CA ALA A 263 -2.24 -12.83 -4.44
C ALA A 263 -1.68 -11.79 -5.41
N HIS A 264 -0.39 -11.86 -5.72
CA HIS A 264 0.24 -10.97 -6.70
C HIS A 264 -0.40 -11.10 -8.09
N ALA A 265 -0.66 -12.32 -8.57
CA ALA A 265 -1.32 -12.55 -9.85
C ALA A 265 -2.77 -12.02 -9.88
N GLU A 266 -3.52 -12.20 -8.79
CA GLU A 266 -4.88 -11.65 -8.65
C GLU A 266 -4.84 -10.11 -8.66
N LEU A 267 -3.95 -9.50 -7.87
CA LEU A 267 -3.81 -8.03 -7.81
C LEU A 267 -3.38 -7.41 -9.15
N ALA A 268 -2.42 -8.02 -9.84
CA ALA A 268 -1.99 -7.59 -11.16
C ALA A 268 -3.11 -7.64 -12.20
N THR A 269 -4.10 -8.53 -12.00
CA THR A 269 -5.28 -8.65 -12.88
C THR A 269 -6.33 -7.59 -12.58
N ILE A 270 -6.62 -7.34 -11.30
CA ILE A 270 -7.71 -6.42 -10.91
C ILE A 270 -7.31 -4.94 -10.89
N ALA A 271 -6.01 -4.65 -10.80
CA ALA A 271 -5.46 -3.29 -10.72
C ALA A 271 -4.28 -3.11 -11.70
N PRO A 272 -4.49 -3.31 -13.01
CA PRO A 272 -3.41 -3.30 -13.99
C PRO A 272 -2.68 -1.95 -14.00
N GLY A 273 -1.35 -1.99 -13.94
CA GLY A 273 -0.50 -0.79 -13.96
C GLY A 273 -0.36 -0.06 -12.62
N LYS A 274 -1.08 -0.48 -11.56
CA LYS A 274 -0.83 0.02 -10.20
C LYS A 274 0.41 -0.67 -9.62
N PRO A 275 1.28 0.04 -8.87
CA PRO A 275 2.41 -0.57 -8.20
C PRO A 275 1.94 -1.56 -7.13
N VAL A 276 2.61 -2.71 -7.04
CA VAL A 276 2.38 -3.73 -6.01
C VAL A 276 3.50 -3.64 -4.97
N ILE A 277 3.16 -3.47 -3.70
CA ILE A 277 4.11 -3.43 -2.58
C ILE A 277 3.78 -4.55 -1.59
N ILE A 278 4.78 -5.28 -1.12
CA ILE A 278 4.62 -6.16 0.03
C ILE A 278 4.88 -5.31 1.27
N PHE A 279 3.80 -4.89 1.95
CA PHE A 279 3.90 -3.98 3.10
C PHE A 279 4.36 -4.72 4.35
N GLU A 280 3.91 -5.97 4.51
CA GLU A 280 4.32 -6.80 5.63
C GLU A 280 4.75 -8.19 5.20
N THR A 281 5.94 -8.58 5.65
CA THR A 281 6.36 -9.97 5.58
C THR A 281 7.43 -10.28 6.63
N ALA A 282 7.47 -11.53 7.06
CA ALA A 282 8.56 -12.06 7.86
C ALA A 282 8.59 -13.59 7.76
N SER A 283 9.71 -14.16 8.18
CA SER A 283 9.86 -15.60 8.35
C SER A 283 10.31 -15.94 9.75
N VAL A 284 9.71 -17.00 10.31
CA VAL A 284 10.22 -17.68 11.50
C VAL A 284 11.44 -18.54 11.16
N THR A 285 12.10 -19.12 12.16
CA THR A 285 13.20 -20.08 11.98
C THR A 285 12.73 -21.54 12.03
N GLN A 286 11.55 -21.82 12.59
CA GLN A 286 11.03 -23.18 12.73
C GLN A 286 10.48 -23.71 11.40
N GLY A 287 10.84 -24.94 11.04
CA GLY A 287 10.31 -25.62 9.85
C GLY A 287 11.13 -25.43 8.57
N GLY A 288 12.23 -24.67 8.58
CA GLY A 288 13.09 -24.50 7.41
C GLY A 288 14.27 -23.54 7.65
N ASN A 289 14.93 -23.11 6.58
CA ASN A 289 16.10 -22.24 6.65
C ASN A 289 15.72 -20.77 6.41
N LYS A 290 15.66 -19.97 7.49
CA LYS A 290 15.30 -18.54 7.41
C LYS A 290 16.30 -17.72 6.59
N ASN A 291 17.59 -18.04 6.63
CA ASN A 291 18.61 -17.28 5.89
C ASN A 291 18.52 -17.51 4.37
N GLN A 292 17.99 -18.66 3.94
CA GLN A 292 17.70 -18.92 2.52
C GLN A 292 16.37 -18.27 2.09
N TRP A 293 15.46 -18.06 3.04
CA TRP A 293 14.17 -17.44 2.76
C TRP A 293 14.30 -15.93 2.51
N ILE A 294 15.18 -15.26 3.27
CA ILE A 294 15.60 -13.87 3.07
C ILE A 294 16.43 -13.75 1.80
#